data_AF-A0A966TXD4-F1
#
_entry.id   AF-A0A966TXD4-F1
#
_cell.length_a   1.000
_cell.length_b   1.000
_cell.length_c   1.000
_cell.angle_alpha   90.00
_cell.angle_beta   90.00
_cell.angle_gamma   90.00
#
_symmetry.space_group_name_H-M   'P 1'
#
loop_
_entity.id
_entity.type
_entity.pdbx_description
1 polymer ?
#
loop_
_entity_poly.entity_id
_entity_poly.type
_entity_poly.pdbx_seq_one_letter_code
_entity_poly.pdbx_strand_id
1 'polypeptide(L)'
;MKVDLAEGQTIGIDCLFSAAAKSGGNYFGFVTISHDGENIVQGLIDVKAVGGSKDSGWQHCTFKAKEAGGYEIGIGVVDVGSSDSHSLLLVDNVWFG
;
A
#
# COMPACT_ATOMS: atom_id res chain seq x y z
N MET A 1 -8.26 -8.53 -1.08
CA MET A 1 -9.59 -8.23 -1.65
C MET A 1 -9.59 -8.69 -3.11
N LYS A 2 -10.62 -9.40 -3.59
CA LYS A 2 -10.74 -9.73 -5.02
C LYS A 2 -11.74 -8.80 -5.70
N VAL A 3 -11.44 -8.32 -6.90
CA VAL A 3 -12.33 -7.46 -7.69
C VAL A 3 -12.19 -7.82 -9.16
N ASP A 4 -13.29 -7.75 -9.91
CA ASP A 4 -13.23 -7.84 -11.37
C ASP A 4 -13.17 -6.44 -11.95
N LEU A 5 -12.21 -6.19 -12.86
CA LEU A 5 -12.01 -4.92 -13.54
C LEU A 5 -12.17 -5.09 -15.05
N ALA A 6 -12.73 -4.07 -15.70
CA ALA A 6 -12.61 -3.91 -17.14
C ALA A 6 -11.23 -3.35 -17.52
N GLU A 7 -10.80 -3.57 -18.77
CA GLU A 7 -9.61 -2.92 -19.33
C GLU A 7 -9.75 -1.39 -19.19
N GLY A 8 -8.71 -0.76 -18.65
CA GLY A 8 -8.66 0.68 -18.45
C GLY A 8 -9.41 1.19 -17.22
N GLN A 9 -10.14 0.34 -16.50
CA GLN A 9 -10.76 0.70 -15.22
C GLN A 9 -9.68 0.99 -14.17
N THR A 10 -9.93 1.96 -13.32
CA THR A 10 -9.00 2.43 -12.28
C THR A 10 -9.52 2.08 -10.90
N ILE A 11 -8.62 1.63 -10.03
CA ILE A 11 -8.83 1.56 -8.59
C ILE A 11 -8.06 2.68 -7.94
N GLY A 12 -8.71 3.38 -7.01
CA GLY A 12 -8.08 4.36 -6.13
C GLY A 12 -8.18 3.94 -4.66
N ILE A 13 -7.15 4.23 -3.89
CA ILE A 13 -7.06 3.98 -2.44
C ILE A 13 -6.40 5.19 -1.79
N ASP A 14 -7.03 5.74 -0.76
CA ASP A 14 -6.39 6.70 0.13
C ASP A 14 -5.73 5.94 1.30
N CYS A 15 -4.49 6.29 1.63
CA CYS A 15 -3.78 5.61 2.71
C CYS A 15 -2.88 6.54 3.52
N LEU A 16 -2.68 6.21 4.79
CA LEU A 16 -1.76 6.90 5.69
C LEU A 16 -0.95 5.86 6.46
N PHE A 17 0.38 5.93 6.33
CA PHE A 17 1.30 5.10 7.08
C PHE A 17 1.89 5.86 8.27
N SER A 18 1.85 5.23 9.45
CA SER A 18 2.45 5.75 10.68
C SER A 18 3.52 4.78 11.17
N ALA A 19 4.79 5.16 11.05
CA ALA A 19 5.90 4.32 11.47
C ALA A 19 6.05 4.32 13.00
N ALA A 20 6.22 3.13 13.58
CA ALA A 20 6.28 2.95 15.03
C ALA A 20 7.55 3.50 15.70
N ALA A 21 8.69 3.45 15.01
CA ALA A 21 10.00 3.70 15.62
C ALA A 21 10.81 4.82 14.93
N LYS A 22 11.62 5.53 15.73
CA LYS A 22 12.43 6.69 15.29
C LYS A 22 13.76 6.33 14.62
N SER A 23 14.27 5.11 14.72
CA SER A 23 15.62 4.82 14.20
C SER A 23 15.92 3.34 14.02
N GLY A 24 16.62 3.01 12.93
CA GLY A 24 17.39 1.77 12.76
C GLY A 24 16.69 0.62 12.02
N GLY A 25 15.37 0.71 11.82
CA GLY A 25 14.58 -0.30 11.10
C GLY A 25 14.03 0.20 9.76
N ASN A 26 13.66 -0.74 8.88
CA ASN A 26 12.93 -0.46 7.65
C ASN A 26 11.45 -0.68 7.91
N TYR A 27 10.69 0.42 7.95
CA TYR A 27 9.26 0.43 8.20
C TYR A 27 8.54 0.98 6.98
N PHE A 28 7.62 0.21 6.39
CA PHE A 28 6.85 0.69 5.23
C PHE A 28 5.48 0.01 5.11
N GLY A 29 4.52 0.75 4.55
CA GLY A 29 3.25 0.22 4.08
C GLY A 29 3.31 -0.07 2.58
N PHE A 30 2.61 -1.10 2.12
CA PHE A 30 2.58 -1.46 0.70
C PHE A 30 1.20 -1.95 0.28
N VAL A 31 0.93 -1.87 -1.02
CA VAL A 31 -0.19 -2.56 -1.67
C VAL A 31 0.36 -3.40 -2.80
N THR A 32 -0.20 -4.59 -2.94
CA THR A 32 0.07 -5.48 -4.05
C THR A 32 -1.18 -5.61 -4.87
N ILE A 33 -1.02 -5.72 -6.18
CA ILE A 33 -2.09 -6.04 -7.09
C ILE A 33 -1.62 -7.24 -7.90
N SER A 34 -2.36 -8.33 -7.86
CA SER A 34 -2.10 -9.49 -8.70
C SER A 34 -3.20 -9.65 -9.74
N HIS A 35 -2.80 -10.17 -10.90
CA HIS A 35 -3.70 -10.59 -11.96
C HIS A 35 -3.25 -11.97 -12.42
N ASP A 36 -4.16 -12.95 -12.46
CA ASP A 36 -3.88 -14.33 -12.86
C ASP A 36 -2.67 -14.99 -12.15
N GLY A 37 -2.40 -14.59 -10.90
CA GLY A 37 -1.31 -15.09 -10.07
C GLY A 37 0.04 -14.39 -10.29
N GLU A 38 0.15 -13.49 -11.27
CA GLU A 38 1.30 -12.59 -11.41
C GLU A 38 1.15 -11.40 -10.46
N ASN A 39 2.07 -11.27 -9.50
CA ASN A 39 2.07 -10.18 -8.54
C ASN A 39 2.74 -8.94 -9.14
N ILE A 40 1.98 -7.86 -9.31
CA ILE A 40 2.50 -6.51 -9.53
C ILE A 40 2.56 -5.83 -8.17
N VAL A 41 3.76 -5.70 -7.61
CA VAL A 41 3.96 -4.91 -6.39
C VAL A 41 4.02 -3.44 -6.77
N GLN A 42 2.98 -2.69 -6.44
CA GLN A 42 3.00 -1.24 -6.54
C GLN A 42 3.39 -0.69 -5.16
N GLY A 43 4.67 -0.35 -5.00
CA GLY A 43 5.14 0.30 -3.77
C GLY A 43 4.41 1.63 -3.58
N LEU A 44 3.41 1.66 -2.70
CA LEU A 44 2.54 2.83 -2.54
C LEU A 44 3.13 3.90 -1.64
N ILE A 45 4.03 3.55 -0.72
CA ILE A 45 4.48 4.49 0.30
C ILE A 45 5.99 4.34 0.45
N ASP A 46 6.71 5.32 -0.07
CA ASP A 46 8.15 5.44 0.09
C ASP A 46 8.49 5.78 1.55
N VAL A 47 9.59 5.18 1.99
CA VAL A 47 10.21 5.33 3.29
C VAL A 47 10.52 6.81 3.45
N LYS A 48 9.87 7.52 4.39
CA LYS A 48 10.36 8.86 4.72
C LYS A 48 11.76 8.68 5.29
N ALA A 49 12.74 8.99 4.46
CA ALA A 49 14.15 8.81 4.71
C ALA A 49 14.49 9.28 6.13
N VAL A 50 15.18 8.42 6.88
CA VAL A 50 16.05 8.72 8.02
C VAL A 50 15.80 10.09 8.69
N GLY A 51 15.08 10.11 9.81
CA GLY A 51 15.20 11.23 10.75
C GLY A 51 14.01 11.63 11.62
N GLY A 52 12.84 11.00 11.52
CA GLY A 52 11.80 11.32 12.49
C GLY A 52 10.52 10.53 12.32
N SER A 53 10.14 9.79 13.36
CA SER A 53 8.80 9.21 13.54
C SER A 53 7.74 10.27 13.25
N LYS A 54 7.09 10.16 12.09
CA LYS A 54 5.91 10.92 11.71
C LYS A 54 5.15 10.13 10.66
N ASP A 55 3.85 10.37 10.61
CA ASP A 55 2.98 9.88 9.54
C ASP A 55 3.50 10.30 8.16
N SER A 56 3.28 9.45 7.15
CA SER A 56 3.50 9.78 5.73
C SER A 56 2.62 10.94 5.24
N GLY A 57 1.60 11.32 6.03
CA GLY A 57 0.42 12.04 5.53
C GLY A 57 -0.46 11.12 4.69
N TRP A 58 -1.68 11.58 4.39
CA TRP A 58 -2.56 10.88 3.44
C TRP A 58 -1.96 10.91 2.04
N GLN A 59 -1.87 9.73 1.42
CA GLN A 59 -1.41 9.48 0.07
C GLN A 59 -2.57 8.93 -0.75
N HIS A 60 -2.59 9.28 -2.03
CA HIS A 60 -3.58 8.80 -2.99
C HIS A 60 -2.92 7.86 -3.99
N CYS A 61 -3.41 6.63 -4.05
CA CYS A 61 -2.76 5.55 -4.78
C CYS A 61 -3.71 4.98 -5.83
N THR A 62 -3.25 4.93 -7.08
CA THR A 62 -4.08 4.48 -8.20
C THR A 62 -3.43 3.36 -8.99
N PHE A 63 -4.28 2.46 -9.48
CA PHE A 63 -3.91 1.41 -10.40
C PHE A 63 -4.91 1.37 -11.54
N LYS A 64 -4.41 1.31 -12.79
CA LYS A 64 -5.24 1.17 -13.98
C LYS A 64 -5.06 -0.25 -14.54
N ALA A 65 -6.16 -0.98 -14.64
CA ALA A 65 -6.19 -2.30 -15.24
C ALA A 65 -5.72 -2.23 -16.71
N LYS A 66 -4.79 -3.10 -17.08
CA LYS A 66 -4.28 -3.19 -18.45
C LYS A 66 -5.10 -4.12 -19.33
N GLU A 67 -5.85 -5.03 -18.70
CA GLU A 67 -6.73 -5.98 -19.34
C GLU A 67 -7.90 -6.28 -18.39
N ALA A 68 -8.99 -6.80 -18.94
CA ALA A 68 -10.16 -7.15 -18.15
C ALA A 68 -9.92 -8.48 -17.42
N GLY A 69 -10.34 -8.58 -16.16
CA GLY A 69 -10.26 -9.83 -15.41
C GLY A 69 -10.29 -9.64 -13.90
N GLY A 70 -10.00 -10.74 -13.20
CA GLY A 70 -9.95 -10.77 -11.74
C GLY A 70 -8.60 -10.26 -11.23
N TYR A 71 -8.66 -9.30 -10.30
CA TYR A 71 -7.51 -8.74 -9.62
C TYR A 71 -7.60 -8.99 -8.12
N GLU A 72 -6.47 -9.35 -7.50
CA GLU A 72 -6.37 -9.45 -6.05
C GLU A 72 -5.52 -8.32 -5.49
N ILE A 73 -6.11 -7.55 -4.58
CA ILE A 73 -5.47 -6.44 -3.89
C ILE A 73 -5.04 -6.92 -2.50
N GLY A 74 -3.75 -6.85 -2.23
CA GLY A 74 -3.15 -7.07 -0.92
C GLY A 74 -2.73 -5.74 -0.31
N ILE A 75 -2.82 -5.62 1.01
CA ILE A 75 -2.38 -4.45 1.76
C ILE A 75 -1.57 -4.96 2.94
N GLY A 76 -0.43 -4.35 3.22
CA GLY A 76 0.44 -4.80 4.30
C GLY A 76 1.32 -3.73 4.89
N VAL A 77 1.86 -4.05 6.05
CA VAL A 77 2.85 -3.28 6.80
C VAL A 77 4.04 -4.19 7.04
N VAL A 78 5.24 -3.66 6.84
CA VAL A 78 6.48 -4.33 7.19
C VAL A 78 7.19 -3.52 8.26
N ASP A 79 7.45 -4.17 9.40
CA ASP A 79 8.25 -3.65 10.50
C ASP A 79 9.54 -4.47 10.62
N VAL A 80 10.60 -4.07 9.90
CA VAL A 80 11.90 -4.75 9.99
C VAL A 80 12.74 -4.11 11.08
N GLY A 81 13.11 -4.88 12.10
CA GLY A 81 14.13 -4.50 13.09
C GLY A 81 13.60 -4.10 14.47
N SER A 82 12.31 -4.25 14.76
CA SER A 82 11.75 -4.11 16.11
C SER A 82 10.49 -4.95 16.28
N SER A 83 10.33 -5.62 17.44
CA SER A 83 9.09 -6.30 17.86
C SER A 83 8.24 -5.46 18.82
N ASP A 84 8.78 -4.35 19.32
CA ASP A 84 8.27 -3.67 20.52
C ASP A 84 7.45 -2.42 20.17
N SER A 85 7.30 -2.14 18.88
CA SER A 85 6.54 -1.01 18.34
C SER A 85 5.94 -1.43 16.99
N HIS A 86 4.66 -1.19 16.79
CA HIS A 86 3.94 -1.58 15.57
C HIS A 86 3.59 -0.37 14.73
N SER A 87 3.91 -0.44 13.43
CA SER A 87 3.48 0.59 12.50
C SER A 87 2.02 0.39 12.14
N LEU A 88 1.35 1.48 11.74
CA LEU A 88 -0.04 1.46 11.35
C LEU A 88 -0.17 1.85 9.88
N LEU A 89 -1.07 1.19 9.17
CA LEU A 89 -1.55 1.62 7.88
C LEU A 89 -3.07 1.82 7.95
N LEU A 90 -3.51 3.05 7.79
CA LEU A 90 -4.91 3.40 7.62
C LEU A 90 -5.23 3.40 6.12
N VAL A 91 -6.37 2.80 5.79
CA VAL A 91 -6.89 2.70 4.42
C VAL A 91 -8.29 3.28 4.40
N ASP A 92 -8.55 4.19 3.48
CA ASP A 92 -9.85 4.85 3.31
C ASP A 92 -10.16 5.07 1.83
N ASN A 93 -11.40 5.44 1.52
CA ASN A 93 -11.90 5.80 0.19
C ASN A 93 -11.43 4.84 -0.91
N VAL A 94 -11.72 3.55 -0.76
CA VAL A 94 -11.50 2.59 -1.84
C VAL A 94 -12.57 2.81 -2.90
N TRP A 95 -12.18 3.19 -4.11
CA TRP A 95 -13.10 3.49 -5.20
C TRP A 95 -12.67 2.90 -6.53
N PHE A 96 -13.65 2.79 -7.44
CA PHE A 96 -13.51 2.27 -8.79
C PHE A 96 -14.01 3.31 -9.78
N GLY A 97 -13.25 3.57 -10.85
CA GLY A 97 -13.57 4.58 -11.87
C GLY A 97 -13.09 4.23 -13.26
#